data_AF-A0A560DBR1-F1
#
_entry.id   AF-A0A560DBR1-F1
#
_cell.length_a   1.000
_cell.length_b   1.000
_cell.length_c   1.000
_cell.angle_alpha   90.00
_cell.angle_beta   90.00
_cell.angle_gamma   90.00
#
_symmetry.space_group_name_H-M   'P 1'
#
loop_
_entity.id
_entity.type
_entity.pdbx_description
1 polymer ?
#
loop_
_entity_poly.entity_id
_entity_poly.type
_entity_poly.pdbx_seq_one_letter_code
_entity_poly.pdbx_strand_id
1 'polypeptide(L)' 'MRRRSEPHTFEQRLDAQRLRLEHELANLPVGVQRDSVAARIEQLQTAAEMFEFLKLRDAPAVR' A
#
# COMPACT_ATOMS: atom_id res chain seq x y z
N MET A 1 -23.12 -8.40 -21.54
CA MET A 1 -22.92 -8.60 -20.08
C MET A 1 -21.72 -7.74 -19.65
N ARG A 2 -21.94 -6.64 -18.91
CA ARG A 2 -20.82 -5.77 -18.46
C ARG A 2 -20.04 -6.52 -17.37
N ARG A 3 -18.80 -6.92 -17.66
CA ARG A 3 -17.85 -7.39 -16.63
C ARG A 3 -17.60 -6.22 -15.68
N ARG A 4 -18.20 -6.25 -14.49
CA ARG A 4 -17.74 -5.39 -13.40
C ARG A 4 -16.47 -6.04 -12.88
N SER A 5 -15.33 -5.37 -13.03
CA SER A 5 -14.11 -5.74 -12.32
C SER A 5 -14.43 -5.82 -10.84
N GLU A 6 -13.93 -6.84 -10.14
CA GLU A 6 -14.07 -6.91 -8.70
C GLU A 6 -13.51 -5.62 -8.06
N PRO A 7 -14.14 -5.11 -6.98
CA PRO A 7 -13.61 -3.97 -6.26
C PRO A 7 -12.21 -4.32 -5.75
N HIS A 8 -11.25 -3.42 -5.94
CA HIS A 8 -9.88 -3.65 -5.49
C HIS A 8 -9.85 -4.01 -4.00
N THR A 9 -9.05 -5.01 -3.63
CA THR A 9 -8.78 -5.33 -2.23
C THR A 9 -8.01 -4.18 -1.56
N PHE A 10 -7.95 -4.18 -0.23
CA PHE A 10 -7.16 -3.18 0.50
C PHE A 10 -5.68 -3.22 0.10
N GLU A 11 -5.09 -4.42 0.01
CA GLU A 11 -3.72 -4.66 -0.45
C GLU A 11 -3.48 -4.09 -1.85
N GLN A 12 -4.39 -4.38 -2.81
CA GLN A 12 -4.29 -3.88 -4.18
C GLN A 12 -4.31 -2.34 -4.25
N ARG A 13 -5.12 -1.68 -3.41
CA ARG A 13 -5.11 -0.22 -3.33
C ARG A 13 -3.83 0.33 -2.73
N LEU A 14 -3.30 -0.36 -1.71
CA LEU A 14 -2.05 0.01 -1.05
C LEU A 14 -0.87 -0.08 -2.03
N ASP A 15 -0.79 -1.17 -2.78
CA ASP A 15 0.26 -1.40 -3.78
C ASP A 15 0.18 -0.41 -4.94
N ALA A 16 -1.03 -0.16 -5.47
CA ALA A 16 -1.21 0.83 -6.52
C ALA A 16 -0.79 2.23 -6.08
N GLN A 17 -1.09 2.60 -4.83
CA GLN A 17 -0.66 3.89 -4.27
C GLN A 17 0.85 3.93 -4.05
N ARG A 18 1.46 2.85 -3.54
CA ARG A 18 2.91 2.75 -3.35
C ARG A 18 3.65 2.91 -4.68
N LEU A 19 3.26 2.15 -5.70
CA LEU A 19 3.86 2.22 -7.04
C LEU A 19 3.79 3.62 -7.64
N ARG A 20 2.65 4.31 -7.46
CA ARG A 20 2.50 5.70 -7.91
C ARG A 20 3.48 6.63 -7.21
N LEU A 21 3.64 6.50 -5.89
CA LEU A 21 4.58 7.32 -5.12
C LEU A 21 6.04 6.98 -5.43
N GLU A 22 6.38 5.72 -5.67
CA GLU A 22 7.72 5.31 -6.10
C GLU A 22 8.09 5.92 -7.45
N HIS A 23 7.14 5.93 -8.41
CA HIS A 23 7.30 6.64 -9.68
C HIS A 23 7.46 8.15 -9.49
N GLU A 24 6.70 8.77 -8.59
CA GLU A 24 6.83 10.20 -8.28
C GLU A 24 8.21 10.50 -7.67
N LEU A 25 8.64 9.69 -6.70
CA LEU A 25 9.93 9.82 -6.02
C LEU A 25 11.12 9.75 -7.01
N ALA A 26 11.03 8.86 -8.00
CA ALA A 26 12.07 8.71 -9.03
C ALA A 26 12.24 9.98 -9.89
N ASN A 27 11.17 10.76 -10.05
CA ASN A 27 11.16 11.99 -10.86
C ASN A 27 11.42 13.26 -10.04
N LEU A 28 11.39 13.19 -8.70
CA LEU A 28 11.58 14.35 -7.84
C LEU A 28 13.07 14.64 -7.59
N PRO A 29 13.50 15.91 -7.68
CA PRO A 29 14.82 16.32 -7.25
C PRO A 29 14.99 16.14 -5.73
N VAL A 30 16.24 16.05 -5.27
CA VAL A 30 16.54 15.97 -3.84
C VAL A 30 15.98 17.19 -3.11
N GLY A 31 15.31 16.95 -1.98
CA GLY A 31 14.75 17.99 -1.12
C GLY A 31 13.47 17.54 -0.41
N VAL A 32 12.86 18.47 0.32
CA VAL A 32 11.75 18.22 1.24
C VAL A 32 10.57 17.48 0.59
N GLN A 33 10.28 17.74 -0.69
CA GLN A 33 9.21 17.05 -1.41
C GLN A 33 9.54 15.57 -1.67
N ARG A 34 10.80 15.26 -1.98
CA ARG A 34 11.24 13.87 -2.15
C ARG A 34 11.20 13.14 -0.81
N ASP A 35 11.65 13.81 0.26
CA ASP A 35 11.66 13.23 1.61
C ASP A 35 10.25 12.95 2.13
N SER A 36 9.28 13.83 1.84
CA SER A 36 7.89 13.63 2.24
C SER A 36 7.23 12.47 1.47
N VAL A 37 7.53 12.31 0.18
CA VAL A 37 7.07 11.17 -0.61
C VAL A 37 7.69 9.86 -0.12
N ALA A 38 8.98 9.87 0.23
CA ALA A 38 9.66 8.70 0.81
C ALA A 38 9.03 8.29 2.14
N ALA A 39 8.81 9.25 3.05
CA ALA A 39 8.14 8.99 4.33
C ALA A 39 6.71 8.45 4.13
N ARG A 40 6.01 8.90 3.09
CA ARG A 40 4.67 8.37 2.77
C ARG A 40 4.71 6.93 2.26
N ILE A 41 5.73 6.55 1.51
CA ILE A 41 5.94 5.16 1.08
C ILE A 41 6.20 4.26 2.28
N GLU A 42 7.03 4.69 3.23
CA GLU A 42 7.28 3.95 4.48
C GLU A 42 5.99 3.73 5.28
N GLN A 43 5.15 4.76 5.42
CA GLN A 43 3.86 4.63 6.10
C GLN A 43 2.94 3.60 5.44
N LEU A 44 2.95 3.50 4.11
CA LEU A 44 2.19 2.48 3.40
C LEU A 44 2.75 1.08 3.67
N GLN A 45 4.07 0.91 3.71
CA GLN A 45 4.68 -0.37 4.07
C GLN A 45 4.30 -0.79 5.50
N THR A 46 4.38 0.11 6.49
CA THR A 46 3.93 -0.19 7.85
C THR A 46 2.45 -0.57 7.90
N ALA A 47 1.59 0.11 7.13
CA ALA A 47 0.17 -0.24 7.08
C ALA A 47 -0.07 -1.64 6.48
N ALA A 48 0.73 -2.06 5.49
CA ALA A 48 0.68 -3.41 4.92
C ALA A 48 1.04 -4.47 5.97
N GLU A 49 2.13 -4.24 6.69
CA GLU A 49 2.60 -5.14 7.75
C GLU A 49 1.58 -5.26 8.88
N MET A 50 0.99 -4.14 9.30
CA MET A 50 -0.08 -4.12 10.30
C MET A 50 -1.32 -4.90 9.82
N PHE A 51 -1.70 -4.72 8.55
CA PHE A 51 -2.84 -5.44 7.98
C PHE A 51 -2.61 -6.95 7.96
N GLU A 52 -1.44 -7.40 7.50
CA GLU A 52 -1.09 -8.82 7.50
C GLU A 52 -1.04 -9.40 8.92
N PHE A 53 -0.49 -8.65 9.87
CA PHE A 53 -0.47 -9.05 11.28
C PHE A 53 -1.88 -9.22 11.87
N LEU A 54 -2.80 -8.28 11.57
CA LEU A 54 -4.18 -8.36 12.04
C LEU A 54 -4.95 -9.51 11.37
N LYS A 55 -4.77 -9.69 10.05
CA LYS A 55 -5.38 -10.78 9.28
C LYS A 55 -4.95 -12.16 9.77
N LEU A 56 -3.69 -12.32 10.18
CA LEU A 56 -3.20 -13.56 10.77
C LEU A 56 -3.86 -13.88 12.12
N ARG A 57 -4.22 -12.85 12.90
CA ARG A 57 -4.93 -13.01 14.18
C ARG A 57 -6.40 -13.33 14.01
N ASP A 58 -7.02 -12.83 12.95
CA ASP A 58 -8.42 -13.07 12.63
C ASP A 58 -8.65 -14.42 11.90
N ALA A 59 -7.57 -15.14 11.57
CA ALA A 59 -7.69 -16.50 11.06
C ALA A 59 -8.32 -17.40 12.13
N PRO A 60 -9.44 -18.09 11.85
CA PRO A 60 -10.07 -18.95 12.83
C PRO A 60 -9.07 -20.03 13.25
N ALA A 61 -8.79 -20.12 14.55
CA ALA A 61 -8.08 -21.27 15.10
C ALA A 61 -8.82 -22.52 14.63
N VAL A 62 -8.20 -23.29 13.76
CA VAL A 62 -8.68 -24.61 13.35
C VAL A 62 -8.78 -25.42 14.64
N ARG A 63 -10.01 -25.60 15.12
CA ARG A 63 -10.35 -26.48 16.24
C ARG A 63 -10.62 -27.88 15.73
#